data_AF-A0A9E2F539-F1
#
_entry.id   AF-A0A9E2F539-F1
#
_cell.length_a   1.000
_cell.length_b   1.000
_cell.length_c   1.000
_cell.angle_alpha   90.00
_cell.angle_beta   90.00
_cell.angle_gamma   90.00
#
_symmetry.space_group_name_H-M   'P 1'
#
loop_
_entity.id
_entity.type
_entity.pdbx_description
1 polymer ?
#
loop_
_entity_poly.entity_id
_entity_poly.type
_entity_poly.pdbx_seq_one_letter_code
_entity_poly.pdbx_strand_id
1 'polypeptide(L)'
;MQGADETTRPGIELEFFHDVLCAWCYALSPRVRRLAAEYPEIRIVHRAFALAPTPESLEAMFGSKEQAKREILSHWRAANQNDDDHRIQAELMATRPFDYPYSMPGLLACKAAEIQGGQEAHWDMYDRIQRAHLTECLNIADFEVLRQCAEDVGLDVARWEADVRSPETREAVERDLARARLYGIRGVPTLVAERKYAFSGAQPYERLKTWIERLLAQQRPEALRQGPQRFPGAGPLRSCDGRSGVGRRRLLHASPRPGAGSRPGSLFYRPDGPAGEERRRLGAHRPSAVALGRRRDGGGRGTSGCRRPHGGAFRRGGRSGL
;
A
#
# COMPACT_ATOMS: atom_id res chain seq x y z
N MET A 1 -16.73 35.75 -28.00
CA MET A 1 -17.55 34.57 -27.67
C MET A 1 -16.61 33.51 -27.15
N GLN A 2 -16.95 32.95 -25.97
CA GLN A 2 -16.41 31.72 -25.36
C GLN A 2 -14.91 31.82 -24.98
N GLY A 3 -14.55 32.16 -23.75
CA GLY A 3 -14.98 31.49 -22.52
C GLY A 3 -13.89 30.48 -22.17
N ALA A 4 -12.78 30.96 -21.62
CA ALA A 4 -11.76 30.09 -21.04
C ALA A 4 -12.46 29.31 -19.91
N ASP A 5 -12.54 27.99 -20.08
CA ASP A 5 -13.13 27.07 -19.11
C ASP A 5 -12.37 27.16 -17.79
N GLU A 6 -12.94 27.90 -16.85
CA GLU A 6 -12.41 28.21 -15.53
C GLU A 6 -12.79 27.11 -14.51
N THR A 7 -13.01 25.86 -14.96
CA THR A 7 -13.58 24.79 -14.12
C THR A 7 -12.73 23.54 -13.88
N THR A 8 -11.53 23.40 -14.46
CA THR A 8 -10.65 22.28 -14.08
C THR A 8 -9.78 22.69 -12.89
N ARG A 9 -10.32 22.55 -11.68
CA ARG A 9 -9.54 22.71 -10.44
C ARG A 9 -8.29 21.82 -10.50
N PRO A 10 -7.15 22.23 -9.93
CA PRO A 10 -6.02 21.32 -9.76
C PRO A 10 -6.51 20.15 -8.89
N GLY A 11 -6.61 18.96 -9.49
CA GLY A 11 -7.04 17.76 -8.78
C GLY A 11 -6.04 17.34 -7.70
N ILE A 12 -6.50 16.57 -6.72
CA ILE A 12 -5.65 16.01 -5.67
C ILE A 12 -4.87 14.82 -6.24
N GLU A 13 -3.54 14.88 -6.22
CA GLU A 13 -2.71 13.69 -6.43
C GLU A 13 -2.72 12.84 -5.15
N LEU A 14 -3.22 11.61 -5.27
CA LEU A 14 -3.28 10.65 -4.17
C LEU A 14 -2.40 9.44 -4.49
N GLU A 15 -1.20 9.42 -3.89
CA GLU A 15 -0.28 8.31 -4.06
C GLU A 15 -0.71 7.13 -3.17
N PHE A 16 -0.99 5.98 -3.77
CA PHE A 16 -1.39 4.76 -3.09
C PHE A 16 -0.20 3.79 -3.02
N PHE A 17 0.42 3.70 -1.84
CA PHE A 17 1.50 2.75 -1.57
C PHE A 17 0.90 1.40 -1.14
N HIS A 18 1.21 0.36 -1.91
CA HIS A 18 0.67 -0.98 -1.72
C HIS A 18 1.61 -2.08 -2.16
N ASP A 19 1.33 -3.30 -1.69
CA ASP A 19 1.99 -4.53 -2.09
C ASP A 19 0.92 -5.56 -2.48
N VAL A 20 1.15 -6.29 -3.57
CA VAL A 20 0.31 -7.40 -4.03
C VAL A 20 0.15 -8.52 -3.00
N LEU A 21 1.12 -8.70 -2.09
CA LEU A 21 1.05 -9.67 -0.99
C LEU A 21 0.11 -9.25 0.14
N CYS A 22 -0.20 -7.96 0.25
CA CYS A 22 -0.79 -7.39 1.44
C CYS A 22 -2.31 -7.57 1.46
N ALA A 23 -2.80 -8.48 2.32
CA ALA A 23 -4.22 -8.69 2.56
C ALA A 23 -4.99 -7.42 2.99
N TRP A 24 -4.34 -6.52 3.75
CA TRP A 24 -4.94 -5.24 4.12
C TRP A 24 -5.04 -4.27 2.94
N CYS A 25 -4.10 -4.31 1.99
CA CYS A 25 -4.22 -3.50 0.78
C CYS A 25 -5.38 -4.00 -0.10
N TYR A 26 -5.64 -5.32 -0.11
CA TYR A 26 -6.77 -5.91 -0.83
C TYR A 26 -8.13 -5.53 -0.24
N ALA A 27 -8.21 -5.43 1.10
CA ALA A 27 -9.40 -4.89 1.77
C ALA A 27 -9.61 -3.39 1.47
N LEU A 28 -8.54 -2.62 1.29
CA LEU A 28 -8.65 -1.19 0.99
C LEU A 28 -8.92 -0.88 -0.49
N SER A 29 -8.41 -1.67 -1.44
CA SER A 29 -8.47 -1.35 -2.88
C SER A 29 -9.90 -1.03 -3.39
N PRO A 30 -10.95 -1.83 -3.08
CA PRO A 30 -12.32 -1.51 -3.52
C PRO A 30 -12.85 -0.18 -2.95
N ARG A 31 -12.45 0.16 -1.71
CA ARG A 31 -12.80 1.44 -1.07
C ARG A 31 -12.13 2.62 -1.76
N VAL A 32 -10.89 2.45 -2.24
CA VAL A 32 -10.17 3.47 -3.01
C VAL A 32 -10.74 3.59 -4.42
N ARG A 33 -11.16 2.50 -5.07
CA ARG A 33 -11.90 2.57 -6.34
C ARG A 33 -13.21 3.32 -6.21
N ARG A 34 -13.99 3.00 -5.16
CA ARG A 34 -15.23 3.71 -4.84
C ARG A 34 -14.96 5.21 -4.65
N LEU A 35 -13.90 5.56 -3.92
CA LEU A 35 -13.50 6.95 -3.72
C LEU A 35 -13.15 7.63 -5.05
N ALA A 36 -12.35 7.01 -5.91
CA ALA A 36 -11.97 7.58 -7.20
C ALA A 36 -13.18 7.79 -8.13
N ALA A 37 -14.17 6.90 -8.07
CA ALA A 37 -15.42 7.04 -8.81
C ALA A 37 -16.33 8.16 -8.27
N GLU A 38 -16.40 8.34 -6.94
CA GLU A 38 -17.21 9.39 -6.30
C GLU A 38 -16.58 10.78 -6.40
N TYR A 39 -15.24 10.88 -6.52
CA TYR A 39 -14.48 12.14 -6.51
C TYR A 39 -13.54 12.22 -7.73
N PRO A 40 -14.04 12.61 -8.92
CA PRO A 40 -13.26 12.66 -10.16
C PRO A 40 -12.12 13.70 -10.12
N GLU A 41 -12.13 14.61 -9.15
CA GLU A 41 -11.03 15.55 -8.91
C GLU A 41 -9.79 14.88 -8.28
N ILE A 42 -9.84 13.60 -7.92
CA ILE A 42 -8.70 12.87 -7.37
C ILE A 42 -8.05 12.03 -8.47
N ARG A 43 -6.73 12.14 -8.57
CA ARG A 43 -5.92 11.25 -9.40
C ARG A 43 -5.15 10.27 -8.53
N ILE A 44 -5.49 8.99 -8.64
CA ILE A 44 -4.77 7.92 -7.96
C ILE A 44 -3.45 7.65 -8.69
N VAL A 45 -2.38 7.49 -7.90
CA VAL A 45 -1.07 7.09 -8.42
C VAL A 45 -0.58 5.91 -7.61
N HIS A 46 -0.52 4.75 -8.24
CA HIS A 46 -0.05 3.51 -7.64
C HIS A 46 1.46 3.54 -7.43
N ARG A 47 1.86 3.21 -6.20
CA ARG A 47 3.25 3.17 -5.77
C ARG A 47 3.58 1.80 -5.20
N ALA A 48 4.55 1.14 -5.82
CA ALA A 48 5.03 -0.15 -5.33
C ALA A 48 5.65 0.00 -3.92
N PHE A 49 5.25 -0.90 -3.03
CA PHE A 49 5.90 -1.17 -1.76
C PHE A 49 6.22 -2.66 -1.68
N ALA A 50 7.35 -3.04 -1.10
CA ALA A 50 7.75 -4.44 -0.95
C ALA A 50 7.84 -4.81 0.53
N LEU A 51 6.86 -5.57 1.02
CA LEU A 51 6.88 -6.20 2.34
C LEU A 51 7.95 -7.29 2.42
N ALA A 52 8.09 -8.07 1.36
CA ALA A 52 9.07 -9.15 1.24
C ALA A 52 9.62 -9.19 -0.19
N PRO A 53 10.62 -8.37 -0.54
CA PRO A 53 11.06 -8.23 -1.93
C PRO A 53 11.61 -9.53 -2.52
N THR A 54 12.17 -10.43 -1.71
CA THR A 54 12.75 -11.70 -2.17
C THR A 54 12.30 -12.87 -1.29
N PRO A 55 12.46 -14.13 -1.73
CA PRO A 55 12.23 -15.29 -0.87
C PRO A 55 13.04 -15.24 0.43
N GLU A 56 14.29 -14.80 0.36
CA GLU A 56 15.19 -14.68 1.51
C GLU A 56 14.71 -13.62 2.51
N SER A 57 13.95 -12.63 2.04
CA SER A 57 13.35 -11.61 2.92
C SER A 57 12.35 -12.22 3.89
N LEU A 58 11.57 -13.22 3.43
CA LEU A 58 10.63 -13.94 4.29
C LEU A 58 11.36 -14.76 5.35
N GLU A 59 12.41 -15.49 4.96
CA GLU A 59 13.22 -16.25 5.90
C GLU A 59 13.92 -15.36 6.93
N ALA A 60 14.48 -14.22 6.49
CA ALA A 60 15.14 -13.28 7.38
C ALA A 60 14.17 -12.67 8.42
N MET A 61 12.91 -12.42 8.03
CA MET A 61 11.90 -11.86 8.94
C MET A 61 11.30 -12.89 9.90
N PHE A 62 11.10 -14.13 9.45
CA PHE A 62 10.29 -15.13 10.18
C PHE A 62 11.06 -16.37 10.60
N GLY A 63 12.35 -16.49 10.25
CA GLY A 63 13.23 -17.61 10.58
C GLY A 63 13.11 -18.82 9.64
N SER A 64 11.93 -19.10 9.09
CA SER A 64 11.72 -20.13 8.05
C SER A 64 10.54 -19.77 7.15
N LYS A 65 10.47 -20.38 5.97
CA LYS A 65 9.35 -20.21 5.03
C LYS A 65 8.03 -20.74 5.60
N GLU A 66 8.07 -21.85 6.33
CA GLU A 66 6.89 -22.42 6.99
C GLU A 66 6.38 -21.49 8.09
N GLN A 67 7.29 -20.89 8.87
CA GLN A 67 6.91 -19.91 9.88
C GLN A 67 6.37 -18.64 9.24
N ALA A 68 7.00 -18.14 8.18
CA ALA A 68 6.50 -17.01 7.41
C ALA A 68 5.05 -17.26 6.94
N LYS A 69 4.80 -18.41 6.31
CA LYS A 69 3.45 -18.76 5.82
C LYS A 69 2.44 -18.81 6.97
N ARG A 70 2.77 -19.42 8.12
CA ARG A 70 1.87 -19.46 9.28
C ARG A 70 1.53 -18.07 9.81
N GLU A 71 2.54 -17.23 10.04
CA GLU A 71 2.35 -15.88 10.58
C GLU A 71 1.59 -14.98 9.60
N ILE A 72 1.93 -15.02 8.32
CA ILE A 72 1.25 -14.23 7.29
C ILE A 72 -0.23 -14.63 7.18
N LEU A 73 -0.56 -15.92 7.27
CA LEU A 73 -1.95 -16.37 7.26
C LEU A 73 -2.72 -15.96 8.51
N SER A 74 -2.06 -15.72 9.65
CA SER A 74 -2.71 -15.08 10.79
C SER A 74 -3.16 -13.65 10.46
N HIS A 75 -2.31 -12.89 9.75
CA HIS A 75 -2.65 -11.55 9.26
C HIS A 75 -3.75 -11.58 8.21
N TRP A 76 -3.79 -12.61 7.35
CA TRP A 76 -4.89 -12.79 6.40
C TRP A 76 -6.23 -12.97 7.10
N ARG A 77 -6.29 -13.82 8.14
CA ARG A 77 -7.53 -14.01 8.93
C ARG A 77 -7.99 -12.70 9.56
N ALA A 78 -7.07 -11.92 10.12
CA ALA A 78 -7.38 -10.61 10.70
C ALA A 78 -7.84 -9.60 9.63
N ALA A 79 -7.15 -9.53 8.50
CA ALA A 79 -7.53 -8.67 7.38
C ALA A 79 -8.88 -9.08 6.79
N ASN A 80 -9.22 -10.38 6.78
CA ASN A 80 -10.51 -10.84 6.29
C ASN A 80 -11.67 -10.35 7.15
N GLN A 81 -11.48 -10.14 8.46
CA GLN A 81 -12.49 -9.51 9.31
C GLN A 81 -12.69 -8.03 9.00
N ASN A 82 -11.72 -7.39 8.33
CA ASN A 82 -11.82 -6.02 7.87
C ASN A 82 -12.32 -5.92 6.42
N ASP A 83 -12.10 -6.94 5.60
CA ASP A 83 -12.60 -6.99 4.22
C ASP A 83 -14.13 -7.05 4.22
N ASP A 84 -14.76 -6.11 3.50
CA ASP A 84 -16.21 -5.94 3.52
C ASP A 84 -16.96 -7.19 3.02
N ASP A 85 -16.35 -7.92 2.09
CA ASP A 85 -16.92 -9.08 1.41
C ASP A 85 -16.30 -10.43 1.88
N HIS A 86 -15.43 -10.41 2.88
CA HIS A 86 -14.73 -11.59 3.42
C HIS A 86 -14.04 -12.47 2.35
N ARG A 87 -13.39 -11.85 1.35
CA ARG A 87 -12.86 -12.50 0.14
C ARG A 87 -11.53 -13.24 0.33
N ILE A 88 -10.87 -13.11 1.48
CA ILE A 88 -9.52 -13.65 1.72
C ILE A 88 -9.61 -15.10 2.22
N GLN A 89 -9.01 -16.02 1.48
CA GLN A 89 -9.10 -17.46 1.67
C GLN A 89 -7.88 -18.03 2.40
N ALA A 90 -7.69 -17.65 3.67
CA ALA A 90 -6.52 -18.05 4.46
C ALA A 90 -6.40 -19.59 4.62
N GLU A 91 -7.52 -20.28 4.83
CA GLU A 91 -7.49 -21.73 5.07
C GLU A 91 -7.22 -22.53 3.80
N LEU A 92 -7.71 -22.04 2.66
CA LEU A 92 -7.35 -22.62 1.38
C LEU A 92 -5.85 -22.42 1.10
N MET A 93 -5.32 -21.22 1.31
CA MET A 93 -3.89 -20.94 1.13
C MET A 93 -3.00 -21.82 2.03
N ALA A 94 -3.45 -22.13 3.26
CA ALA A 94 -2.74 -23.03 4.16
C ALA A 94 -2.54 -24.44 3.57
N THR A 95 -3.49 -24.93 2.76
CA THR A 95 -3.42 -26.25 2.11
C THR A 95 -2.55 -26.28 0.84
N ARG A 96 -2.15 -25.12 0.32
CA ARG A 96 -1.39 -25.06 -0.95
C ARG A 96 0.02 -25.62 -0.78
N PRO A 97 0.52 -26.44 -1.73
CA PRO A 97 1.78 -27.16 -1.59
C PRO A 97 3.03 -26.30 -1.88
N PHE A 98 2.85 -25.03 -2.24
CA PHE A 98 3.95 -24.12 -2.57
C PHE A 98 4.34 -23.21 -1.38
N ASP A 99 5.60 -22.76 -1.42
CA ASP A 99 6.15 -21.72 -0.53
C ASP A 99 5.39 -20.40 -0.70
N TYR A 100 5.22 -19.64 0.39
CA TYR A 100 4.51 -18.37 0.30
C TYR A 100 5.19 -17.40 -0.70
N PRO A 101 4.44 -16.76 -1.63
CA PRO A 101 5.00 -15.85 -2.63
C PRO A 101 5.71 -14.62 -2.02
N TYR A 102 6.57 -13.98 -2.80
CA TYR A 102 7.30 -12.76 -2.45
C TYR A 102 6.90 -11.59 -3.37
N SER A 103 7.21 -10.35 -3.00
CA SER A 103 6.60 -9.14 -3.57
C SER A 103 7.02 -8.87 -5.03
N MET A 104 8.31 -9.01 -5.34
CA MET A 104 8.87 -8.44 -6.58
C MET A 104 8.21 -8.91 -7.89
N PRO A 105 7.88 -10.19 -8.11
CA PRO A 105 7.26 -10.64 -9.36
C PRO A 105 5.95 -9.91 -9.66
N GLY A 106 5.06 -9.81 -8.68
CA GLY A 106 3.79 -9.09 -8.85
C GLY A 106 3.96 -7.57 -8.92
N LEU A 107 4.94 -6.98 -8.22
CA LEU A 107 5.22 -5.54 -8.34
C LEU A 107 5.75 -5.16 -9.74
N LEU A 108 6.65 -5.98 -10.31
CA LEU A 108 7.13 -5.82 -11.68
C LEU A 108 5.98 -5.99 -12.68
N ALA A 109 5.13 -6.99 -12.47
CA ALA A 109 3.94 -7.25 -13.29
C ALA A 109 3.00 -6.04 -13.36
N CYS A 110 2.71 -5.38 -12.24
CA CYS A 110 1.90 -4.17 -12.22
C CYS A 110 2.59 -2.99 -12.93
N LYS A 111 3.92 -2.84 -12.76
CA LYS A 111 4.67 -1.75 -13.44
C LYS A 111 4.78 -1.95 -14.95
N ALA A 112 4.87 -3.20 -15.42
CA ALA A 112 4.78 -3.49 -16.85
C ALA A 112 3.41 -3.11 -17.42
N ALA A 113 2.31 -3.42 -16.69
CA ALA A 113 0.98 -2.97 -17.07
C ALA A 113 0.86 -1.43 -17.11
N GLU A 114 1.49 -0.74 -16.14
CA GLU A 114 1.54 0.72 -16.10
C GLU A 114 2.25 1.33 -17.32
N ILE A 115 3.32 0.71 -17.81
CA ILE A 115 4.03 1.15 -19.02
C ILE A 115 3.14 1.05 -20.26
N GLN A 116 2.27 0.03 -20.32
CA GLN A 116 1.38 -0.17 -21.45
C GLN A 116 0.15 0.77 -21.41
N GLY A 117 -0.49 0.93 -20.25
CA GLY A 117 -1.81 1.57 -20.14
C GLY A 117 -1.97 2.57 -18.99
N GLY A 118 -0.88 3.01 -18.36
CA GLY A 118 -0.91 3.99 -17.29
C GLY A 118 -1.48 3.46 -15.97
N GLN A 119 -1.99 4.37 -15.14
CA GLN A 119 -2.42 4.04 -13.77
C GLN A 119 -3.63 3.09 -13.72
N GLU A 120 -4.55 3.18 -14.68
CA GLU A 120 -5.70 2.25 -14.74
C GLU A 120 -5.24 0.82 -15.04
N ALA A 121 -4.34 0.63 -16.02
CA ALA A 121 -3.77 -0.68 -16.30
C ALA A 121 -2.95 -1.24 -15.13
N HIS A 122 -2.24 -0.37 -14.39
CA HIS A 122 -1.61 -0.77 -13.13
C HIS A 122 -2.65 -1.30 -12.15
N TRP A 123 -3.73 -0.56 -11.94
CA TRP A 123 -4.76 -0.89 -10.96
C TRP A 123 -5.47 -2.19 -11.31
N ASP A 124 -5.85 -2.37 -12.57
CA ASP A 124 -6.51 -3.59 -13.05
C ASP A 124 -5.62 -4.82 -12.86
N MET A 125 -4.33 -4.71 -13.26
CA MET A 125 -3.36 -5.78 -13.04
C MET A 125 -3.16 -6.07 -11.55
N TYR A 126 -3.04 -5.03 -10.72
CA TYR A 126 -2.89 -5.15 -9.29
C TYR A 126 -4.07 -5.88 -8.64
N ASP A 127 -5.32 -5.46 -8.93
CA ASP A 127 -6.51 -6.09 -8.37
C ASP A 127 -6.65 -7.56 -8.83
N ARG A 128 -6.30 -7.85 -10.10
CA ARG A 128 -6.32 -9.21 -10.63
C ARG A 128 -5.31 -10.12 -9.95
N ILE A 129 -4.07 -9.65 -9.75
CA ILE A 129 -3.02 -10.38 -9.02
C ILE A 129 -3.44 -10.60 -7.56
N GLN A 130 -3.99 -9.57 -6.89
CA GLN A 130 -4.43 -9.72 -5.51
C GLN A 130 -5.56 -10.75 -5.39
N ARG A 131 -6.51 -10.76 -6.32
CA ARG A 131 -7.55 -11.80 -6.39
C ARG A 131 -6.94 -13.19 -6.62
N ALA A 132 -5.99 -13.32 -7.54
CA ALA A 132 -5.27 -14.58 -7.80
C ALA A 132 -4.64 -15.14 -6.52
N HIS A 133 -4.00 -14.27 -5.75
CA HIS A 133 -3.28 -14.64 -4.53
C HIS A 133 -4.21 -14.87 -3.34
N LEU A 134 -5.04 -13.88 -3.00
CA LEU A 134 -5.77 -13.82 -1.73
C LEU A 134 -7.10 -14.57 -1.77
N THR A 135 -7.72 -14.70 -2.95
CA THR A 135 -9.01 -15.38 -3.10
C THR A 135 -8.85 -16.74 -3.80
N GLU A 136 -8.09 -16.81 -4.88
CA GLU A 136 -7.91 -18.06 -5.66
C GLU A 136 -6.78 -18.94 -5.10
N CYS A 137 -5.92 -18.35 -4.25
CA CYS A 137 -4.76 -19.00 -3.62
C CYS A 137 -3.78 -19.60 -4.63
N LEU A 138 -3.49 -18.84 -5.69
CA LEU A 138 -2.48 -19.15 -6.70
C LEU A 138 -1.12 -18.57 -6.31
N ASN A 139 -0.06 -19.19 -6.82
CA ASN A 139 1.32 -18.75 -6.57
C ASN A 139 1.67 -17.57 -7.49
N ILE A 140 1.56 -16.34 -6.99
CA ILE A 140 1.91 -15.13 -7.77
C ILE A 140 3.42 -14.86 -7.90
N ALA A 141 4.28 -15.77 -7.41
CA ALA A 141 5.69 -15.81 -7.80
C ALA A 141 5.92 -16.62 -9.08
N ASP A 142 4.92 -17.39 -9.52
CA ASP A 142 4.95 -18.09 -10.81
C ASP A 142 4.65 -17.12 -11.95
N PHE A 143 5.53 -17.10 -12.95
CA PHE A 143 5.38 -16.24 -14.12
C PHE A 143 4.11 -16.55 -14.91
N GLU A 144 3.71 -17.82 -15.02
CA GLU A 144 2.52 -18.19 -15.80
C GLU A 144 1.22 -17.71 -15.13
N VAL A 145 1.18 -17.69 -13.79
CA VAL A 145 0.05 -17.11 -13.05
C VAL A 145 -0.06 -15.61 -13.34
N LEU A 146 1.07 -14.90 -13.36
CA LEU A 146 1.10 -13.47 -13.69
C LEU A 146 0.76 -13.20 -15.16
N ARG A 147 1.25 -14.05 -16.09
CA ARG A 147 0.91 -13.98 -17.51
C ARG A 147 -0.59 -14.14 -17.73
N GLN A 148 -1.23 -15.10 -17.05
CA GLN A 148 -2.68 -15.27 -17.09
C GLN A 148 -3.41 -14.05 -16.53
N CYS A 149 -2.89 -13.45 -15.44
CA CYS A 149 -3.47 -12.20 -14.91
C CYS A 149 -3.42 -11.07 -15.95
N ALA A 150 -2.32 -10.93 -16.69
CA ALA A 150 -2.18 -9.92 -17.74
C ALA A 150 -3.17 -10.15 -18.90
N GLU A 151 -3.36 -11.41 -19.29
CA GLU A 151 -4.35 -11.81 -20.29
C GLU A 151 -5.78 -11.49 -19.83
N ASP A 152 -6.13 -11.81 -18.58
CA ASP A 152 -7.47 -11.59 -18.03
C ASP A 152 -7.85 -10.11 -17.95
N VAL A 153 -6.88 -9.20 -17.80
CA VAL A 153 -7.11 -7.74 -17.80
C VAL A 153 -6.97 -7.12 -19.20
N GLY A 154 -6.78 -7.93 -20.24
CA GLY A 154 -6.77 -7.49 -21.64
C GLY A 154 -5.50 -6.76 -22.09
N LEU A 155 -4.35 -7.02 -21.44
CA LEU A 155 -3.06 -6.49 -21.89
C LEU A 155 -2.57 -7.21 -23.16
N ASP A 156 -1.62 -6.56 -23.85
CA ASP A 156 -0.87 -7.24 -24.90
C ASP A 156 0.18 -8.11 -24.20
N VAL A 157 -0.12 -9.40 -24.09
CA VAL A 157 0.69 -10.33 -23.30
C VAL A 157 2.14 -10.35 -23.81
N ALA A 158 2.37 -10.35 -25.12
CA ALA A 158 3.72 -10.40 -25.68
C ALA A 158 4.53 -9.15 -25.33
N ARG A 159 3.89 -7.97 -25.40
CA ARG A 159 4.52 -6.72 -24.97
C ARG A 159 4.75 -6.70 -23.45
N TRP A 160 3.75 -7.06 -22.66
CA TRP A 160 3.83 -7.09 -21.20
C TRP A 160 4.95 -8.04 -20.72
N GLU A 161 5.13 -9.17 -21.38
CA GLU A 161 6.20 -10.12 -21.11
C GLU A 161 7.61 -9.57 -21.37
N ALA A 162 7.76 -8.69 -22.36
CA ALA A 162 9.02 -7.98 -22.59
C ALA A 162 9.21 -6.90 -21.52
N ASP A 163 8.17 -6.11 -21.26
CA ASP A 163 8.20 -4.98 -20.33
C ASP A 163 8.48 -5.44 -18.89
N VAL A 164 7.90 -6.56 -18.43
CA VAL A 164 8.10 -7.08 -17.05
C VAL A 164 9.54 -7.52 -16.77
N ARG A 165 10.30 -7.87 -17.82
CA ARG A 165 11.72 -8.27 -17.73
C ARG A 165 12.67 -7.11 -18.00
N SER A 166 12.15 -5.93 -18.34
CA SER A 166 12.95 -4.77 -18.72
C SER A 166 13.65 -4.11 -17.52
N PRO A 167 14.86 -3.56 -17.71
CA PRO A 167 15.50 -2.70 -16.71
C PRO A 167 14.62 -1.51 -16.29
N GLU A 168 13.87 -0.93 -17.23
CA GLU A 168 13.03 0.24 -17.02
C GLU A 168 11.91 -0.03 -16.00
N THR A 169 11.28 -1.22 -16.07
CA THR A 169 10.27 -1.66 -15.10
C THR A 169 10.88 -1.86 -13.72
N ARG A 170 12.08 -2.45 -13.64
CA ARG A 170 12.80 -2.62 -12.37
C ARG A 170 13.11 -1.27 -11.74
N GLU A 171 13.66 -0.33 -12.51
CA GLU A 171 13.93 1.02 -12.03
C GLU A 171 12.65 1.73 -11.57
N ALA A 172 11.52 1.50 -12.24
CA ALA A 172 10.23 2.06 -11.82
C ALA A 172 9.80 1.57 -10.43
N VAL A 173 9.93 0.27 -10.16
CA VAL A 173 9.68 -0.29 -8.81
C VAL A 173 10.67 0.32 -7.80
N GLU A 174 11.96 0.39 -8.13
CA GLU A 174 12.99 0.94 -7.23
C GLU A 174 12.75 2.41 -6.89
N ARG A 175 12.26 3.22 -7.86
CA ARG A 175 11.87 4.62 -7.62
C ARG A 175 10.71 4.74 -6.62
N ASP A 176 9.71 3.88 -6.72
CA ASP A 176 8.59 3.87 -5.77
C ASP A 176 9.04 3.44 -4.37
N LEU A 177 9.90 2.42 -4.28
CA LEU A 177 10.49 1.99 -3.00
C LEU A 177 11.36 3.10 -2.36
N ALA A 178 12.14 3.81 -3.17
CA ALA A 178 12.93 4.96 -2.70
C ALA A 178 12.02 6.10 -2.21
N ARG A 179 10.90 6.34 -2.90
CA ARG A 179 9.90 7.32 -2.47
C ARG A 179 9.23 6.93 -1.16
N ALA A 180 8.85 5.67 -0.99
CA ALA A 180 8.28 5.18 0.27
C ALA A 180 9.25 5.42 1.45
N ARG A 181 10.56 5.16 1.24
CA ARG A 181 11.61 5.48 2.23
C ARG A 181 11.72 6.97 2.51
N LEU A 182 11.69 7.82 1.47
CA LEU A 182 11.73 9.28 1.60
C LEU A 182 10.54 9.82 2.42
N TYR A 183 9.35 9.24 2.24
CA TYR A 183 8.15 9.59 2.99
C TYR A 183 8.11 8.96 4.39
N GLY A 184 9.09 8.13 4.75
CA GLY A 184 9.11 7.43 6.03
C GLY A 184 8.00 6.38 6.18
N ILE A 185 7.46 5.87 5.07
CA ILE A 185 6.40 4.85 5.07
C ILE A 185 7.02 3.53 5.52
N ARG A 186 6.46 2.96 6.60
CA ARG A 186 6.93 1.70 7.22
C ARG A 186 5.96 0.54 7.03
N GLY A 187 4.83 0.77 6.40
CA GLY A 187 3.79 -0.24 6.22
C GLY A 187 2.74 0.21 5.22
N VAL A 188 2.00 -0.77 4.70
CA VAL A 188 0.97 -0.60 3.71
C VAL A 188 -0.32 -1.30 4.14
N PRO A 189 -1.51 -0.83 3.69
CA PRO A 189 -1.70 0.27 2.73
C PRO A 189 -1.44 1.64 3.35
N THR A 190 -0.84 2.54 2.57
CA THR A 190 -0.69 3.95 2.93
C THR A 190 -1.02 4.83 1.72
N LEU A 191 -1.92 5.78 1.92
CA LEU A 191 -2.25 6.82 0.95
C LEU A 191 -1.53 8.11 1.33
N VAL A 192 -0.97 8.82 0.36
CA VAL A 192 -0.33 10.13 0.55
C VAL A 192 -0.91 11.13 -0.42
N ALA A 193 -1.65 12.12 0.11
CA ALA A 193 -2.19 13.22 -0.69
C ALA A 193 -1.18 14.38 -0.75
N GLU A 194 -0.99 14.93 -1.95
CA GLU A 194 -0.13 16.10 -2.19
C GLU A 194 1.27 15.98 -1.60
N ARG A 195 1.80 14.74 -1.54
CA ARG A 195 3.13 14.42 -0.98
C ARG A 195 3.32 14.87 0.48
N LYS A 196 2.23 15.11 1.21
CA LYS A 196 2.24 15.76 2.54
C LYS A 196 1.34 15.07 3.56
N TYR A 197 0.13 14.72 3.17
CA TYR A 197 -0.88 14.21 4.11
C TYR A 197 -0.97 12.69 3.97
N ALA A 198 -0.60 11.96 5.01
CA ALA A 198 -0.65 10.50 5.02
C ALA A 198 -1.95 9.99 5.66
N PHE A 199 -2.49 8.91 5.10
CA PHE A 199 -3.60 8.13 5.62
C PHE A 199 -3.20 6.66 5.61
N SER A 200 -3.13 6.02 6.78
CA SER A 200 -2.52 4.70 6.93
C SER A 200 -3.53 3.63 7.37
N GLY A 201 -3.37 2.44 6.79
CA GLY A 201 -4.14 1.25 7.08
C GLY A 201 -5.45 1.14 6.29
N ALA A 202 -6.03 -0.07 6.31
CA ALA A 202 -7.31 -0.37 5.68
C ALA A 202 -8.47 0.14 6.55
N GLN A 203 -8.63 1.46 6.59
CA GLN A 203 -9.68 2.11 7.36
C GLN A 203 -11.05 1.94 6.67
N PRO A 204 -12.16 2.05 7.42
CA PRO A 204 -13.51 2.09 6.84
C PRO A 204 -13.67 3.22 5.82
N TYR A 205 -14.52 3.00 4.80
CA TYR A 205 -14.76 3.95 3.71
C TYR A 205 -15.10 5.36 4.21
N GLU A 206 -15.94 5.49 5.23
CA GLU A 206 -16.37 6.80 5.75
C GLU A 206 -15.20 7.64 6.30
N ARG A 207 -14.16 7.00 6.84
CA ARG A 207 -12.96 7.71 7.28
C ARG A 207 -12.14 8.21 6.09
N LEU A 208 -12.02 7.39 5.05
CA LEU A 208 -11.33 7.74 3.81
C LEU A 208 -12.03 8.91 3.12
N LYS A 209 -13.36 8.82 2.99
CA LYS A 209 -14.23 9.87 2.45
C LYS A 209 -14.07 11.19 3.20
N THR A 210 -14.25 11.17 4.52
CA THR A 210 -14.11 12.37 5.37
C THR A 210 -12.73 13.01 5.23
N TRP A 211 -11.68 12.19 5.11
CA TRP A 211 -10.32 12.69 4.95
C TRP A 211 -10.13 13.44 3.63
N ILE A 212 -10.62 12.89 2.52
CA ILE A 212 -10.58 13.52 1.20
C ILE A 212 -11.41 14.80 1.14
N GLU A 213 -12.63 14.78 1.67
CA GLU A 213 -13.50 15.97 1.68
C GLU A 213 -12.83 17.15 2.40
N ARG A 214 -12.12 16.87 3.50
CA ARG A 214 -11.34 17.88 4.22
C ARG A 214 -10.18 18.43 3.40
N LEU A 215 -9.52 17.59 2.59
CA LEU A 215 -8.42 18.03 1.72
C LEU A 215 -8.95 18.88 0.55
N LEU A 216 -10.04 18.45 -0.09
CA LEU A 216 -10.69 19.21 -1.15
C LEU A 216 -11.22 20.57 -0.65
N ALA A 217 -11.78 20.62 0.56
CA ALA A 217 -12.18 21.87 1.19
C ALA A 217 -10.99 22.81 1.47
N GLN A 218 -9.83 22.25 1.83
CA GLN A 218 -8.59 22.99 2.08
C GLN A 218 -7.95 23.56 0.81
N GLN A 219 -8.22 22.98 -0.36
CA GLN A 219 -7.73 23.51 -1.63
C GLN A 219 -8.63 24.63 -2.21
N ARG A 220 -9.85 24.81 -1.70
CA ARG A 220 -10.67 25.97 -2.11
C ARG A 220 -10.04 27.28 -1.61
N PRO A 221 -9.87 28.30 -2.48
CA PRO A 221 -9.44 29.63 -2.09
C PRO A 221 -10.32 30.18 -0.95
N GLU A 222 -9.71 30.87 0.00
CA GLU A 222 -10.38 31.41 1.18
C GLU A 222 -11.56 32.35 0.83
N ALA A 223 -11.50 33.00 -0.33
CA ALA A 223 -12.57 33.84 -0.88
C ALA A 223 -13.88 33.09 -1.23
N LEU A 224 -13.84 31.75 -1.41
CA LEU A 224 -15.02 30.91 -1.67
C LEU A 224 -15.51 30.16 -0.42
N ARG A 225 -14.76 30.21 0.70
CA ARG A 225 -15.18 29.62 1.99
C ARG A 225 -16.12 30.54 2.75
N GLN A 226 -15.99 31.85 2.54
CA GLN A 226 -16.98 32.82 2.99
C GLN A 226 -18.08 32.87 1.94
N GLY A 227 -19.21 32.17 2.19
CA GLY A 227 -20.45 32.45 1.46
C GLY A 227 -20.75 33.95 1.48
N PRO A 228 -21.55 34.49 0.54
CA PRO A 228 -21.73 35.93 0.40
C PRO A 228 -22.05 36.53 1.77
N GLN A 229 -21.09 37.29 2.32
CA GLN A 229 -21.34 38.04 3.53
C GLN A 229 -22.45 39.00 3.16
N ARG A 230 -23.64 38.75 3.72
CA ARG A 230 -24.78 39.65 3.57
C ARG A 230 -24.37 40.92 4.29
N PHE A 231 -23.88 41.91 3.55
CA PHE A 231 -23.59 43.24 4.09
C PHE A 231 -24.87 43.75 4.76
N PRO A 232 -24.88 44.03 6.07
CA PRO A 232 -25.99 44.73 6.68
C PRO A 232 -25.91 46.18 6.19
N GLY A 233 -26.76 46.55 5.24
CA GLY A 233 -26.93 47.93 4.82
C GLY A 233 -26.68 48.25 3.34
N ALA A 234 -27.16 47.43 2.41
CA ALA A 234 -27.38 47.91 1.04
C ALA A 234 -28.81 48.50 0.96
N GLY A 235 -28.93 49.80 1.27
CA GLY A 235 -30.07 50.59 0.82
C GLY A 235 -30.15 50.58 -0.72
N PRO A 236 -31.33 50.81 -1.31
CA PRO A 236 -31.54 50.64 -2.74
C PRO A 236 -30.56 51.51 -3.55
N LEU A 237 -29.83 50.86 -4.47
CA LEU A 237 -28.91 51.51 -5.40
C LEU A 237 -29.68 52.55 -6.22
N ARG A 238 -29.41 53.84 -5.97
CA ARG A 238 -29.83 54.93 -6.85
C ARG A 238 -28.96 54.89 -8.10
N SER A 239 -29.61 54.92 -9.25
CA SER A 239 -29.02 55.08 -10.57
C SER A 239 -28.15 56.34 -10.63
N CYS A 240 -26.91 56.18 -11.05
CA CYS A 240 -25.99 57.28 -11.34
C CYS A 240 -26.19 57.75 -12.80
N ASP A 241 -26.93 58.84 -12.96
CA ASP A 241 -26.81 59.70 -14.14
C ASP A 241 -25.66 60.69 -13.92
N GLY A 242 -24.73 60.74 -14.87
CA GLY A 242 -23.53 61.58 -14.80
C GLY A 242 -23.76 63.02 -15.26
N ARG A 243 -23.03 63.96 -14.66
CA ARG A 243 -22.07 64.87 -15.34
C ARG A 243 -21.52 65.96 -14.41
N SER A 244 -20.18 66.06 -14.46
CA SER A 244 -19.31 67.25 -14.39
C SER A 244 -19.57 68.37 -13.37
N GLY A 245 -18.58 68.61 -12.49
CA GLY A 245 -18.44 69.86 -11.73
C GLY A 245 -17.04 70.01 -11.14
N VAL A 246 -16.35 71.07 -11.57
CA VAL A 246 -14.96 71.47 -11.26
C VAL A 246 -14.85 72.04 -9.83
N GLY A 247 -13.72 71.81 -9.13
CA GLY A 247 -13.41 72.57 -7.91
C GLY A 247 -12.04 72.26 -7.27
N ARG A 248 -11.13 73.23 -7.31
CA ARG A 248 -9.77 73.22 -6.71
C ARG A 248 -9.77 73.63 -5.22
N ARG A 249 -8.82 73.10 -4.43
CA ARG A 249 -7.85 73.78 -3.50
C ARG A 249 -7.25 72.73 -2.52
N ARG A 250 -5.91 72.51 -2.50
CA ARG A 250 -4.84 73.13 -1.64
C ARG A 250 -5.17 73.08 -0.14
N LEU A 251 -4.33 72.74 0.84
CA LEU A 251 -2.92 72.31 1.09
C LEU A 251 -2.96 71.82 2.59
N LEU A 252 -2.11 70.97 3.16
CA LEU A 252 -0.77 71.27 3.74
C LEU A 252 -0.31 70.09 4.64
N HIS A 253 1.01 69.88 4.69
CA HIS A 253 1.88 69.31 5.76
C HIS A 253 1.68 67.86 6.28
N ALA A 254 2.68 67.13 6.79
CA ALA A 254 4.14 66.96 6.62
C ALA A 254 4.56 65.89 7.65
N SER A 255 5.20 64.78 7.21
CA SER A 255 6.26 63.90 7.81
C SER A 255 6.24 63.47 9.31
N PRO A 256 7.08 62.49 9.79
CA PRO A 256 7.87 61.41 9.15
C PRO A 256 7.68 59.99 9.80
N ARG A 257 8.39 58.98 9.24
CA ARG A 257 8.57 57.57 9.73
C ARG A 257 9.47 57.50 11.00
N PRO A 258 9.59 56.36 11.75
CA PRO A 258 10.22 55.07 11.37
C PRO A 258 9.36 53.85 11.78
N GLY A 259 9.52 52.58 11.36
CA GLY A 259 10.69 51.77 11.06
C GLY A 259 10.95 50.78 12.20
N ALA A 260 10.41 49.54 12.12
CA ALA A 260 10.94 48.36 12.83
C ALA A 260 10.23 47.09 12.33
N GLY A 261 11.01 46.15 11.80
CA GLY A 261 10.54 44.82 11.44
C GLY A 261 10.45 43.90 12.65
N SER A 262 9.59 42.89 12.56
CA SER A 262 9.72 41.65 13.32
C SER A 262 8.85 40.57 12.66
N ARG A 263 9.49 39.45 12.33
CA ARG A 263 8.86 38.20 11.89
C ARG A 263 8.04 37.59 13.03
N PRO A 264 6.99 36.83 12.71
CA PRO A 264 6.73 35.56 13.41
C PRO A 264 6.86 34.42 12.39
N GLY A 265 7.63 33.36 12.62
CA GLY A 265 7.69 32.62 13.86
C GLY A 265 6.76 31.41 13.69
N SER A 266 7.31 30.34 13.11
CA SER A 266 6.65 29.05 12.89
C SER A 266 6.12 28.46 14.20
N LEU A 267 4.80 28.32 14.32
CA LEU A 267 4.19 27.50 15.37
C LEU A 267 4.37 26.02 15.02
N PHE A 268 5.37 25.39 15.66
CA PHE A 268 5.41 23.95 15.84
C PHE A 268 4.47 23.58 16.99
N TYR A 269 3.47 22.76 16.69
CA TYR A 269 2.59 22.12 17.65
C TYR A 269 3.32 20.94 18.31
N ARG A 270 3.58 21.03 19.62
CA ARG A 270 3.94 19.89 20.49
C ARG A 270 2.69 19.44 21.24
N PRO A 271 2.37 18.14 21.29
CA PRO A 271 1.46 17.62 22.28
C PRO A 271 2.23 17.25 23.55
N ASP A 272 1.93 17.94 24.65
CA ASP A 272 2.24 17.49 26.01
C ASP A 272 1.11 16.55 26.49
N GLY A 273 1.49 15.43 27.11
CA GLY A 273 0.60 14.51 27.81
C GLY A 273 1.44 13.53 28.67
N PRO A 274 1.07 13.29 29.94
CA PRO A 274 2.04 12.98 31.00
C PRO A 274 2.41 11.49 31.09
N ALA A 275 3.69 11.23 31.29
CA ALA A 275 4.21 9.94 31.73
C ALA A 275 4.00 9.82 33.25
N GLY A 276 3.03 9.00 33.65
CA GLY A 276 2.88 8.49 35.01
C GLY A 276 3.73 7.24 35.19
N GLU A 277 4.72 7.35 36.06
CA GLU A 277 5.65 6.32 36.48
C GLU A 277 5.05 5.54 37.67
N GLU A 278 4.82 4.23 37.52
CA GLU A 278 4.76 3.33 38.68
C GLU A 278 5.07 1.88 38.26
N ARG A 279 6.33 1.46 38.47
CA ARG A 279 6.69 0.03 38.57
C ARG A 279 7.32 -0.22 39.94
N ARG A 280 6.52 -0.75 40.87
CA ARG A 280 7.03 -1.42 42.07
C ARG A 280 7.21 -2.91 41.82
N ARG A 281 8.35 -3.39 42.31
CA ARG A 281 8.85 -4.76 42.36
C ARG A 281 8.03 -5.61 43.34
N LEU A 282 7.74 -6.86 42.96
CA LEU A 282 7.60 -8.08 43.79
C LEU A 282 7.47 -9.22 42.75
N GLY A 283 8.08 -10.40 42.80
CA GLY A 283 8.88 -11.14 43.76
C GLY A 283 9.13 -12.51 43.12
N ALA A 284 10.27 -13.12 43.41
CA ALA A 284 10.72 -14.38 42.83
C ALA A 284 9.80 -15.57 43.15
N HIS A 285 9.66 -16.51 42.21
CA HIS A 285 9.46 -17.92 42.54
C HIS A 285 10.17 -18.82 41.51
N ARG A 286 11.11 -19.61 42.03
CA ARG A 286 11.80 -20.72 41.36
C ARG A 286 11.00 -22.03 41.56
N PRO A 287 11.34 -23.11 40.82
CA PRO A 287 10.42 -24.19 40.43
C PRO A 287 10.35 -25.33 41.45
N SER A 288 9.30 -26.16 41.35
CA SER A 288 9.24 -27.46 42.01
C SER A 288 9.28 -28.59 40.97
N ALA A 289 10.23 -29.49 41.17
CA ALA A 289 10.40 -30.73 40.45
C ALA A 289 9.52 -31.82 41.07
N VAL A 290 8.98 -32.71 40.23
CA VAL A 290 8.57 -34.05 40.68
C VAL A 290 9.35 -35.07 39.84
N ALA A 291 10.20 -35.81 40.55
CA ALA A 291 10.98 -36.92 40.06
C ALA A 291 10.15 -38.21 40.09
N LEU A 292 10.23 -39.01 39.03
CA LEU A 292 9.88 -40.43 39.08
C LEU A 292 11.01 -41.28 38.48
N GLY A 293 11.72 -41.92 39.41
CA GLY A 293 12.41 -43.21 39.39
C GLY A 293 12.85 -43.86 38.08
N ARG A 294 14.18 -44.02 37.94
CA ARG A 294 14.86 -45.07 37.16
C ARG A 294 14.80 -46.43 37.88
N ARG A 295 14.57 -47.51 37.14
CA ARG A 295 15.11 -48.88 37.34
C ARG A 295 15.32 -49.48 35.93
N ARG A 296 16.57 -49.61 35.47
CA ARG A 296 17.55 -50.71 35.61
C ARG A 296 17.56 -51.62 34.37
N ASP A 297 18.69 -51.56 33.70
CA ASP A 297 19.12 -52.39 32.57
C ASP A 297 19.37 -53.85 32.94
N GLY A 298 19.13 -54.72 31.96
CA GLY A 298 19.77 -56.02 31.73
C GLY A 298 19.42 -56.40 30.28
N GLY A 299 20.32 -56.66 29.34
CA GLY A 299 21.64 -57.27 29.42
C GLY A 299 21.56 -58.63 28.74
N GLY A 300 21.80 -58.70 27.41
CA GLY A 300 21.81 -59.95 26.65
C GLY A 300 22.50 -59.79 25.28
N ARG A 301 23.63 -60.48 25.10
CA ARG A 301 24.59 -60.37 23.99
C ARG A 301 24.33 -61.39 22.87
N GLY A 302 24.67 -61.00 21.63
CA GLY A 302 25.38 -61.80 20.61
C GLY A 302 24.61 -62.95 19.92
N THR A 303 24.88 -63.37 18.68
CA THR A 303 25.97 -63.11 17.72
C THR A 303 25.53 -63.57 16.31
N SER A 304 26.15 -63.00 15.27
CA SER A 304 26.62 -63.64 14.01
C SER A 304 25.64 -64.25 12.99
N GLY A 305 25.78 -63.83 11.71
CA GLY A 305 25.37 -64.65 10.57
C GLY A 305 25.32 -63.97 9.19
N CYS A 306 26.45 -63.45 8.68
CA CYS A 306 26.62 -63.08 7.27
C CYS A 306 26.81 -64.33 6.39
N ARG A 307 26.05 -64.48 5.29
CA ARG A 307 26.52 -65.05 4.00
C ARG A 307 25.72 -64.46 2.81
N ARG A 308 26.45 -63.91 1.84
CA ARG A 308 26.01 -63.60 0.45
C ARG A 308 26.33 -64.82 -0.48
N PRO A 309 26.37 -64.67 -1.82
CA PRO A 309 25.28 -64.68 -2.81
C PRO A 309 25.51 -65.80 -3.88
N HIS A 310 24.66 -65.99 -4.91
CA HIS A 310 25.07 -66.47 -6.25
C HIS A 310 23.94 -66.48 -7.31
N GLY A 311 24.31 -66.14 -8.55
CA GLY A 311 23.58 -66.32 -9.83
C GLY A 311 23.08 -64.99 -10.42
N GLY A 312 23.61 -64.38 -11.50
CA GLY A 312 24.16 -64.90 -12.77
C GLY A 312 22.99 -65.33 -13.69
N ALA A 313 22.75 -64.91 -14.93
CA ALA A 313 23.48 -64.24 -16.01
C ALA A 313 22.42 -63.67 -17.02
N PHE A 314 22.58 -62.51 -17.67
CA PHE A 314 23.21 -62.25 -18.98
C PHE A 314 22.55 -62.88 -20.24
N ARG A 315 21.98 -62.02 -21.13
CA ARG A 315 21.99 -61.97 -22.63
C ARG A 315 20.78 -61.15 -23.12
N ARG A 316 20.89 -59.95 -23.73
CA ARG A 316 21.40 -59.50 -25.06
C ARG A 316 20.71 -60.08 -26.29
N GLY A 317 20.18 -59.16 -27.13
CA GLY A 317 19.79 -59.30 -28.55
C GLY A 317 18.40 -58.68 -28.77
N GLY A 318 18.15 -57.61 -29.53
CA GLY A 318 18.88 -56.99 -30.63
C GLY A 318 18.36 -57.46 -31.99
N ARG A 319 17.50 -56.65 -32.65
CA ARG A 319 17.18 -56.52 -34.11
C ARG A 319 15.76 -55.91 -34.24
N SER A 320 15.57 -54.66 -34.68
CA SER A 320 15.64 -54.07 -36.04
C SER A 320 14.50 -54.49 -36.98
N GLY A 321 13.76 -53.50 -37.51
CA GLY A 321 13.08 -53.62 -38.81
C GLY A 321 11.76 -52.85 -38.95
N LEU A 322 11.85 -51.72 -39.67
CA LEU A 322 10.82 -50.99 -40.44
C LEU A 322 9.68 -50.30 -39.68
#